data_AF-A0A7V9LMH5-F1
#
_entry.id   AF-A0A7V9LMH5-F1
#
_cell.length_a   1.000
_cell.length_b   1.000
_cell.length_c   1.000
_cell.angle_alpha   90.00
_cell.angle_beta   90.00
_cell.angle_gamma   90.00
#
_symmetry.space_group_name_H-M   'P 1'
#
loop_
_entity.id
_entity.type
_entity.pdbx_description
1 polymer ?
#
loop_
_entity_poly.entity_id
_entity_poly.type
_entity_poly.pdbx_seq_one_letter_code
_entity_poly.pdbx_strand_id
1 'polypeptide(L)'
;MTNQSPNIDAAAPLTEQVSALIDGEMDRGEAEATIGRLCADPALLRQWHELHLVGDALRSNEVAACDVFQFCARVSAAIAQEPT
;
A
#
# COMPACT_ATOMS: atom_id res chain seq x y z
N MET A 1 20.01 -4.12 -37.50
CA MET A 1 20.08 -4.35 -36.04
C MET A 1 19.16 -3.34 -35.38
N THR A 2 17.88 -3.66 -35.30
CA THR A 2 16.85 -2.81 -34.71
C THR A 2 17.00 -2.83 -33.19
N ASN A 3 17.46 -1.69 -32.65
CA ASN A 3 17.54 -1.43 -31.22
C ASN A 3 16.11 -1.26 -30.68
N GLN A 4 15.53 -2.32 -30.14
CA GLN A 4 14.24 -2.26 -29.47
C GLN A 4 14.52 -1.86 -28.02
N SER A 5 14.37 -0.56 -27.74
CA SER A 5 14.34 -0.01 -26.38
C SER A 5 13.37 -0.83 -25.52
N PRO A 6 13.69 -1.06 -24.23
CA PRO A 6 12.77 -1.76 -23.35
C PRO A 6 11.50 -0.91 -23.22
N ASN A 7 10.37 -1.57 -23.42
CA ASN A 7 9.04 -1.03 -23.31
C ASN A 7 8.82 -0.51 -21.87
N ILE A 8 9.01 0.79 -21.62
CA ILE A 8 8.67 1.46 -20.36
C ILE A 8 7.16 1.73 -20.35
N ASP A 9 6.36 0.66 -20.51
CA ASP A 9 4.88 0.69 -20.38
C ASP A 9 4.37 -0.66 -19.82
N ALA A 10 5.27 -1.49 -19.27
CA ALA A 10 4.83 -2.59 -18.42
C ALA A 10 4.43 -1.96 -17.09
N ALA A 11 3.13 -1.89 -16.82
CA ALA A 11 2.59 -1.51 -15.52
C ALA A 11 3.49 -2.06 -14.43
N ALA A 12 4.08 -1.17 -13.62
CA ALA A 12 5.05 -1.53 -12.60
C ALA A 12 4.53 -2.76 -11.82
N PRO A 13 5.36 -3.76 -11.48
CA PRO A 13 4.97 -4.87 -10.63
C PRO A 13 4.08 -4.40 -9.49
N LEU A 14 3.03 -5.16 -9.12
CA LEU A 14 2.05 -4.70 -8.11
C LEU A 14 2.73 -4.20 -6.82
N THR A 15 3.84 -4.81 -6.42
CA THR A 15 4.65 -4.39 -5.27
C THR A 15 5.30 -3.02 -5.45
N GLU A 16 5.76 -2.68 -6.65
CA GLU A 16 6.31 -1.35 -6.96
C GLU A 16 5.22 -0.27 -6.92
N GLN A 17 4.01 -0.59 -7.41
CA GLN A 17 2.86 0.31 -7.28
C GLN A 17 2.49 0.56 -5.82
N VAL A 18 2.48 -0.49 -4.99
CA VAL A 18 2.23 -0.35 -3.55
C VAL A 18 3.34 0.47 -2.89
N SER A 19 4.60 0.27 -3.25
CA SER A 19 5.73 1.07 -2.73
C SER A 19 5.60 2.54 -3.09
N ALA A 20 5.39 2.86 -4.37
CA ALA A 20 5.23 4.24 -4.82
C ALA A 20 4.03 4.94 -4.15
N LEU A 21 2.96 4.21 -3.84
CA LEU A 21 1.85 4.74 -3.03
C LEU A 21 2.27 5.04 -1.59
N ILE A 22 3.05 4.14 -0.96
CA ILE A 22 3.57 4.33 0.41
C ILE A 22 4.50 5.55 0.48
N ASP A 23 5.36 5.70 -0.51
CA ASP A 23 6.36 6.78 -0.59
C ASP A 23 5.74 8.13 -1.03
N GLY A 24 4.49 8.13 -1.47
CA GLY A 24 3.76 9.33 -1.92
C GLY A 24 4.21 9.84 -3.29
N GLU A 25 4.74 8.96 -4.13
CA GLU A 25 5.30 9.28 -5.45
C GLU A 25 4.27 9.24 -6.58
N MET A 26 3.05 8.80 -6.30
CA MET A 26 1.94 8.74 -7.27
C MET A 26 1.22 10.07 -7.43
N ASP A 27 0.70 10.32 -8.63
CA ASP A 27 -0.28 11.38 -8.81
C ASP A 27 -1.63 11.02 -8.15
N ARG A 28 -2.54 12.01 -8.05
CA ARG A 28 -3.84 11.81 -7.40
C ARG A 28 -4.67 10.69 -8.05
N GLY A 29 -4.72 10.65 -9.38
CA GLY A 29 -5.54 9.67 -10.10
C GLY A 29 -4.97 8.26 -9.99
N GLU A 30 -3.64 8.13 -10.05
CA GLU A 30 -2.92 6.88 -9.84
C GLU A 30 -3.10 6.36 -8.41
N ALA A 31 -3.01 7.26 -7.43
CA ALA A 31 -3.25 6.92 -6.03
C ALA A 31 -4.69 6.46 -5.79
N GLU A 32 -5.69 7.18 -6.31
CA GLU A 32 -7.11 6.81 -6.18
C GLU A 32 -7.40 5.43 -6.81
N ALA A 33 -6.85 5.16 -7.99
CA ALA A 33 -7.00 3.86 -8.66
C ALA A 33 -6.32 2.72 -7.87
N THR A 34 -5.13 2.98 -7.33
CA THR A 34 -4.37 1.99 -6.55
C THR A 34 -5.04 1.70 -5.21
N ILE A 35 -5.58 2.72 -4.53
CA ILE A 35 -6.38 2.57 -3.31
C ILE A 35 -7.65 1.74 -3.59
N GLY A 36 -8.35 2.02 -4.69
CA GLY A 36 -9.52 1.23 -5.08
C GLY A 36 -9.21 -0.26 -5.26
N ARG A 37 -8.04 -0.57 -5.84
CA ARG A 37 -7.56 -1.95 -5.99
C ARG A 37 -7.15 -2.57 -4.66
N LEU A 38 -6.48 -1.83 -3.78
CA LEU A 38 -6.14 -2.28 -2.41
C LEU A 38 -7.38 -2.67 -1.62
N CYS A 39 -8.48 -1.92 -1.75
CA CYS A 39 -9.75 -2.24 -1.09
C CYS A 39 -10.42 -3.51 -1.64
N ALA A 40 -10.19 -3.83 -2.92
CA ALA A 40 -10.82 -4.97 -3.59
C ALA A 40 -9.99 -6.26 -3.53
N ASP A 41 -8.69 -6.17 -3.26
CA ASP A 41 -7.75 -7.30 -3.30
C ASP A 41 -7.08 -7.55 -1.94
N PRO A 42 -7.51 -8.57 -1.17
CA PRO A 42 -6.91 -8.92 0.12
C PRO A 42 -5.42 -9.31 0.04
N ALA A 43 -4.95 -9.83 -1.10
CA ALA A 43 -3.53 -10.17 -1.26
C ALA A 43 -2.69 -8.90 -1.41
N LEU A 44 -3.22 -7.89 -2.10
CA LEU A 44 -2.58 -6.58 -2.23
C LEU A 44 -2.58 -5.83 -0.89
N LEU A 45 -3.69 -5.90 -0.14
CA LEU A 45 -3.79 -5.34 1.20
C LEU A 45 -2.78 -5.97 2.18
N ARG A 46 -2.52 -7.27 2.04
CA ARG A 46 -1.46 -7.95 2.80
C ARG A 46 -0.07 -7.40 2.46
N GLN A 47 0.25 -7.19 1.19
CA GLN A 47 1.53 -6.59 0.78
C GLN A 47 1.71 -5.18 1.32
N TRP A 48 0.65 -4.36 1.29
CA TRP A 48 0.63 -3.04 1.92
C TRP A 48 1.01 -3.12 3.41
N HIS A 49 0.42 -4.06 4.14
CA HIS A 49 0.72 -4.26 5.55
C HIS A 49 2.16 -4.70 5.80
N GLU A 50 2.67 -5.66 5.02
CA GLU A 50 4.03 -6.17 5.14
C GLU A 50 5.09 -5.08 4.87
N LEU A 51 4.87 -4.23 3.86
CA LEU A 51 5.79 -3.13 3.56
C LEU A 51 5.80 -2.05 4.67
N HIS A 52 4.65 -1.74 5.26
CA HIS A 52 4.59 -0.85 6.44
C HIS A 52 5.30 -1.46 7.64
N LEU A 53 5.10 -2.75 7.92
CA LEU A 53 5.75 -3.44 9.04
C LEU A 53 7.29 -3.44 8.90
N VAL A 54 7.79 -3.68 7.68
CA VAL A 54 9.23 -3.56 7.39
C VAL A 54 9.70 -2.12 7.63
N GLY A 55 8.96 -1.14 7.15
CA GLY A 55 9.26 0.28 7.38
C GLY A 55 9.29 0.64 8.87
N ASP A 56 8.37 0.12 9.66
CA ASP A 56 8.30 0.34 11.10
C ASP A 56 9.47 -0.33 11.82
N ALA A 57 9.84 -1.56 11.44
CA ALA A 57 11.01 -2.27 11.97
C ALA A 57 12.32 -1.52 11.68
N LEU A 58 12.44 -0.90 10.51
CA LEU A 58 13.59 -0.07 10.15
C LEU A 58 13.68 1.23 10.97
N ARG A 59 12.53 1.77 11.44
CA ARG A 59 12.48 2.99 12.25
C ARG A 59 12.70 2.71 13.74
N SER A 60 12.07 1.66 14.28
CA SER A 60 12.22 1.24 15.69
C SER A 60 11.47 -0.07 15.97
N ASN A 61 12.06 -0.92 16.81
CA ASN A 61 11.38 -2.12 17.33
C ASN A 61 10.10 -1.79 18.13
N GLU A 62 10.01 -0.61 18.75
CA GLU A 62 8.83 -0.18 19.51
C GLU A 62 7.64 0.10 18.59
N VAL A 63 7.90 0.63 17.39
CA VAL A 63 6.89 0.92 16.37
C VAL A 63 6.46 -0.38 15.68
N ALA A 64 7.41 -1.26 15.37
CA ALA A 64 7.11 -2.59 14.80
C ALA A 64 6.31 -3.49 15.76
N ALA A 65 6.49 -3.35 17.07
CA ALA A 65 5.74 -4.08 18.08
C ALA A 65 4.26 -3.63 18.19
N CYS A 66 3.90 -2.49 17.60
CA CYS A 66 2.51 -2.01 17.51
C CYS A 66 1.70 -2.65 16.38
N ASP A 67 2.17 -3.76 15.79
CA ASP A 67 1.38 -4.61 14.89
C ASP A 67 0.28 -5.38 15.65
N VAL A 68 -0.64 -4.62 16.22
CA VAL A 68 -1.90 -5.16 16.70
C VAL A 68 -2.77 -5.29 15.46
N PHE A 69 -2.73 -6.45 14.79
CA PHE A 69 -3.53 -6.79 13.60
C PHE A 69 -5.02 -6.40 13.67
N GLN A 70 -5.55 -6.17 14.87
CA GLN A 70 -6.94 -5.78 15.12
C GLN A 70 -7.16 -4.28 15.35
N PHE A 71 -6.11 -3.46 15.48
CA PHE A 71 -6.24 -2.02 15.72
C PHE A 71 -6.94 -1.34 14.54
N CYS A 72 -6.45 -1.52 13.32
CA CYS A 72 -7.05 -0.94 12.12
C CYS A 72 -8.49 -1.43 11.91
N ALA A 73 -8.78 -2.70 12.19
CA ALA A 73 -10.14 -3.25 12.12
C ALA A 73 -11.09 -2.57 13.13
N ARG A 74 -10.63 -2.36 14.38
CA ARG A 74 -11.40 -1.65 15.41
C ARG A 74 -11.64 -0.19 15.07
N VAL A 75 -10.63 0.49 14.54
CA VAL A 75 -10.74 1.89 14.10
C VAL A 75 -11.73 2.00 12.93
N SER A 76 -11.60 1.13 11.92
CA SER A 76 -12.53 1.08 10.78
C SER A 76 -13.97 0.83 11.22
N ALA A 77 -14.19 -0.10 12.17
CA ALA A 77 -15.52 -0.37 12.74
C ALA A 77 -16.09 0.81 13.55
N ALA A 78 -15.24 1.62 14.19
CA ALA A 78 -15.66 2.82 14.91
C ALA A 78 -16.05 3.94 13.92
N ILE A 79 -15.23 4.18 12.90
CA ILE A 79 -15.50 5.17 11.84
C ILE A 79 -16.82 4.86 11.12
N ALA A 80 -17.10 3.59 10.83
CA ALA A 80 -18.35 3.18 10.18
C ALA A 80 -19.62 3.49 11.01
N GLN A 81 -19.48 3.82 12.29
CA GLN A 81 -20.57 4.23 13.18
C GLN A 81 -20.71 5.76 13.26
N GLU A 82 -19.80 6.52 12.66
CA GLU A 82 -19.86 7.99 12.67
C GLU A 82 -20.92 8.51 11.69
N PRO A 83 -21.69 9.55 12.05
CA PRO A 83 -22.61 10.20 11.12
C PRO A 83 -21.84 10.88 9.97
N THR A 84 -22.25 10.64 8.73
CA THR A 84 -21.62 11.18 7.51
C THR A 84 -22.14 12.56 7.13
#